data_AF-A0A9X3WWQ0-F1
#
_entry.id   AF-A0A9X3WWQ0-F1
#
_cell.length_a   1.000
_cell.length_b   1.000
_cell.length_c   1.000
_cell.angle_alpha   90.00
_cell.angle_beta   90.00
_cell.angle_gamma   90.00
#
_symmetry.space_group_name_H-M   'P 1'
#
loop_
_entity.id
_entity.type
_entity.pdbx_description
1 polymer ?
#
loop_
_entity_poly.entity_id
_entity_poly.type
_entity_poly.pdbx_seq_one_letter_code
_entity_poly.pdbx_strand_id
1 'polypeptide(L)'
;MFVWTTNGATRCEGFDETGALFGGLGAIVLGGFLGLVFLPVSWGLVVLGIVVTLCVGCRYSIRIGTDGIRLTLYRFWLVPVHRRHSLLDADIDIHHDLDAAGPKGLVIREPYADPGFDNESDVFGPRFGPPRLLRLHARLVTALEVMRAAAARTPVPPELRNFWLGPQMGAFDLVRAIRDPRGRLRRVRSVSPVYVGEVEVPPGSIFHFNEDRFLDPRREDRLHEVVLGGPISLLGRRVRPGASLVFAPSGRLSSLRGAFESEVEIDGTWVNGRDVLSFNEDGELMGFTLGRDGRAAGRCFPKGSRFQCWPADDVLPTRWTVRLGGTLKLPDITLRAGESIELSDDISRITAICPRRDVKASGLVVRAGIVPIPLRQDGRIDVAGCLKNGILRPREEAEEQRGF
;
A
#
# COMPACT_ATOMS: atom_id res chain seq x y z
N MET A 1 5.84 21.18 -17.22
CA MET A 1 6.79 20.06 -17.08
C MET A 1 7.50 19.82 -18.40
N PHE A 2 8.82 19.66 -18.35
CA PHE A 2 9.71 19.47 -19.49
C PHE A 2 10.43 18.13 -19.33
N VAL A 3 10.50 17.33 -20.39
CA VAL A 3 11.17 16.01 -20.39
C VAL A 3 12.22 15.98 -21.49
N TRP A 4 13.43 15.58 -21.17
CA TRP A 4 14.51 15.42 -22.13
C TRP A 4 15.49 14.35 -21.68
N THR A 5 16.31 13.87 -22.61
CA THR A 5 17.33 12.86 -22.34
C THR A 5 18.70 13.46 -22.64
N THR A 6 19.61 13.39 -21.66
CA THR A 6 20.99 13.91 -21.77
C THR A 6 21.95 12.93 -21.12
N ASN A 7 23.04 12.57 -21.79
CA ASN A 7 24.09 11.67 -21.29
C ASN A 7 23.53 10.34 -20.74
N GLY A 8 22.62 9.74 -21.49
CA GLY A 8 21.95 8.49 -21.09
C GLY A 8 20.97 8.62 -19.93
N ALA A 9 20.80 9.79 -19.31
CA ALA A 9 19.82 9.98 -18.24
C ALA A 9 18.59 10.72 -18.76
N THR A 10 17.39 10.22 -18.42
CA THR A 10 16.13 10.93 -18.69
C THR A 10 15.85 11.86 -17.53
N ARG A 11 15.71 13.15 -17.85
CA ARG A 11 15.41 14.22 -16.90
C ARG A 11 14.01 14.72 -17.13
N CYS A 12 13.32 14.98 -16.04
CA CYS A 12 12.01 15.57 -16.06
C CYS A 12 11.91 16.65 -15.00
N GLU A 13 11.52 17.85 -15.39
CA GLU A 13 11.35 18.97 -14.48
C GLU A 13 9.93 19.49 -14.52
N GLY A 14 9.30 19.58 -13.34
CA GLY A 14 7.92 20.01 -13.17
C GLY A 14 7.79 21.11 -12.12
N PHE A 15 6.59 21.70 -12.08
CA PHE A 15 6.25 22.81 -11.21
C PHE A 15 5.08 22.37 -10.32
N ASP A 16 5.19 22.62 -9.02
CA ASP A 16 4.09 22.45 -8.08
C ASP A 16 3.33 23.77 -7.92
N GLU A 17 2.15 23.83 -8.57
CA GLU A 17 1.26 24.99 -8.57
C GLU A 17 0.67 25.28 -7.17
N THR A 18 0.52 24.26 -6.32
CA THR A 18 -0.05 24.41 -4.98
C THR A 18 0.97 25.06 -4.05
N GLY A 19 2.21 24.54 -4.05
CA GLY A 19 3.33 25.18 -3.36
C GLY A 19 3.62 26.59 -3.89
N ALA A 20 3.38 26.85 -5.18
CA ALA A 20 3.51 28.18 -5.76
C ALA A 20 2.45 29.17 -5.27
N LEU A 21 1.19 28.74 -5.14
CA LEU A 21 0.11 29.56 -4.61
C LEU A 21 0.35 29.94 -3.15
N PHE A 22 0.65 28.96 -2.28
CA PHE A 22 0.89 29.23 -0.86
C PHE A 22 2.21 29.94 -0.58
N GLY A 23 3.29 29.56 -1.28
CA GLY A 23 4.59 30.22 -1.19
C GLY A 23 4.57 31.65 -1.72
N GLY A 24 3.84 31.89 -2.81
CA GLY A 24 3.58 33.23 -3.35
C GLY A 24 2.79 34.10 -2.38
N LEU A 25 1.71 33.58 -1.81
CA LEU A 25 0.91 34.29 -0.78
C LEU A 25 1.76 34.66 0.44
N GLY A 26 2.54 33.71 0.97
CA GLY A 26 3.44 33.94 2.10
C GLY A 26 4.51 35.00 1.79
N ALA A 27 5.10 34.96 0.59
CA ALA A 27 6.10 35.94 0.16
C ALA A 27 5.52 37.33 -0.07
N ILE A 28 4.28 37.43 -0.58
CA ILE A 28 3.56 38.71 -0.74
C ILE A 28 3.27 39.32 0.63
N VAL A 29 2.80 38.52 1.60
CA VAL A 29 2.48 39.00 2.95
C VAL A 29 3.74 39.41 3.69
N LEU A 30 4.75 38.53 3.76
CA LEU A 30 5.96 38.78 4.54
C LEU A 30 6.87 39.83 3.86
N GLY A 31 7.05 39.72 2.55
CA GLY A 31 7.86 40.65 1.76
C GLY A 31 7.19 42.02 1.61
N GLY A 32 5.86 42.06 1.43
CA GLY A 32 5.10 43.30 1.40
C GLY A 32 5.18 44.06 2.71
N PHE A 33 5.10 43.33 3.84
CA PHE A 33 5.29 43.90 5.17
C PHE A 33 6.71 44.46 5.38
N LEU A 34 7.74 43.69 5.04
CA LEU A 34 9.15 44.14 5.16
C LEU A 34 9.48 45.32 4.23
N GLY A 35 8.96 45.31 3.00
CA GLY A 35 9.15 46.39 2.03
C GLY A 35 8.50 47.71 2.46
N LEU A 36 7.34 47.66 3.12
CA LEU A 36 6.64 48.82 3.69
C LEU A 36 7.42 49.46 4.85
N VAL A 37 8.16 48.66 5.63
CA VAL A 37 8.81 49.13 6.87
C VAL A 37 10.23 49.63 6.62
N PHE A 38 10.98 49.05 5.67
CA PHE A 38 12.44 49.21 5.63
C PHE A 38 13.04 49.78 4.33
N LEU A 39 12.27 49.95 3.24
CA LEU A 39 12.82 50.38 1.94
C LEU A 39 12.07 51.57 1.33
N PRO A 40 12.76 52.52 0.67
CA PRO A 40 12.09 53.53 -0.16
C PRO A 40 11.28 52.83 -1.27
N VAL A 41 10.05 53.31 -1.46
CA VAL A 41 8.96 52.63 -2.19
C VAL A 41 9.36 52.10 -3.58
N SER A 42 10.28 52.76 -4.28
CA SER A 42 10.70 52.39 -5.63
C SER A 42 11.59 51.14 -5.70
N TRP A 43 12.42 50.86 -4.69
CA TRP A 43 13.28 49.68 -4.66
C TRP A 43 12.64 48.50 -3.91
N GLY A 44 11.78 48.79 -2.92
CA GLY A 44 11.02 47.77 -2.20
C GLY A 44 10.14 46.92 -3.11
N LEU A 45 9.50 47.52 -4.11
CA LEU A 45 8.66 46.79 -5.08
C LEU A 45 9.47 45.89 -6.02
N VAL A 46 10.68 46.30 -6.40
CA VAL A 46 11.57 45.49 -7.27
C VAL A 46 12.11 44.28 -6.50
N VAL A 47 12.58 44.49 -5.27
CA VAL A 47 13.04 43.41 -4.38
C VAL A 47 11.88 42.47 -4.05
N LEU A 48 10.68 43.01 -3.77
CA LEU A 48 9.49 42.20 -3.56
C LEU A 48 9.12 41.40 -4.81
N GLY A 49 9.17 42.00 -6.00
CA GLY A 49 8.94 41.29 -7.26
C GLY A 49 9.91 40.14 -7.47
N ILE A 50 11.20 40.34 -7.18
CA ILE A 50 12.23 39.30 -7.26
C ILE A 50 12.00 38.21 -6.21
N VAL A 51 11.73 38.58 -4.95
CA VAL A 51 11.45 37.64 -3.87
C VAL A 51 10.18 36.85 -4.15
N VAL A 52 9.09 37.49 -4.58
CA VAL A 52 7.87 36.79 -4.99
C VAL A 52 8.15 35.87 -6.18
N THR A 53 8.88 36.31 -7.21
CA THR A 53 9.22 35.45 -8.36
C THR A 53 10.06 34.24 -7.95
N LEU A 54 11.02 34.43 -7.04
CA LEU A 54 11.83 33.35 -6.48
C LEU A 54 11.01 32.46 -5.54
N CYS A 55 10.08 33.00 -4.75
CA CYS A 55 9.24 32.26 -3.81
C CYS A 55 8.03 31.56 -4.46
N VAL A 56 7.63 31.97 -5.66
CA VAL A 56 6.54 31.37 -6.44
C VAL A 56 7.04 30.05 -7.03
N GLY A 57 6.95 29.00 -6.21
CA GLY A 57 6.93 27.62 -6.66
C GLY A 57 7.97 26.70 -6.07
N CYS A 58 7.53 25.48 -5.76
CA CYS A 58 8.40 24.33 -5.62
C CYS A 58 8.59 23.71 -7.01
N ARG A 59 9.86 23.56 -7.44
CA ARG A 59 10.19 22.79 -8.66
C ARG A 59 10.60 21.40 -8.23
N TYR A 60 10.27 20.39 -9.01
CA TYR A 60 10.85 19.06 -8.81
C TYR A 60 11.63 18.64 -10.07
N SER A 61 12.70 17.87 -9.87
CA SER A 61 13.45 17.21 -10.91
C SER A 61 13.49 15.71 -10.65
N ILE A 62 13.10 14.94 -11.64
CA ILE A 62 13.29 13.50 -11.69
C ILE A 62 14.46 13.26 -12.62
N ARG A 63 15.43 12.49 -12.16
CA ARG A 63 16.48 11.94 -13.01
C ARG A 63 16.45 10.44 -12.93
N ILE A 64 16.20 9.81 -14.08
CA ILE A 64 16.29 8.36 -14.26
C ILE A 64 17.64 8.08 -14.91
N GLY A 65 18.50 7.34 -14.23
CA GLY A 65 19.80 6.91 -14.75
C GLY A 65 20.15 5.50 -14.29
N THR A 66 21.32 5.00 -14.68
CA THR A 66 21.82 3.68 -14.28
C THR A 66 21.93 3.52 -12.76
N ASP A 67 22.08 4.63 -12.05
CA ASP A 67 22.20 4.62 -10.60
C ASP A 67 20.87 4.46 -9.86
N GLY A 68 19.73 4.69 -10.55
CA GLY A 68 18.41 4.72 -9.95
C GLY A 68 17.55 5.89 -10.42
N ILE A 69 16.45 6.10 -9.72
CA ILE A 69 15.56 7.24 -9.86
C ILE A 69 15.91 8.24 -8.75
N ARG A 70 16.30 9.46 -9.13
CA ARG A 70 16.56 10.55 -8.19
C ARG A 70 15.46 11.59 -8.30
N LEU A 71 14.71 11.77 -7.23
CA LEU A 71 13.78 12.88 -7.06
C LEU A 71 14.47 13.99 -6.29
N THR A 72 14.43 15.22 -6.79
CA THR A 72 14.95 16.41 -6.12
C THR A 72 13.88 17.49 -6.10
N LEU A 73 13.46 17.89 -4.90
CA LEU A 73 12.59 19.04 -4.69
C LEU A 73 13.43 20.29 -4.47
N TYR A 74 13.12 21.35 -5.20
CA TYR A 74 13.78 22.66 -5.13
C TYR A 74 12.85 23.69 -4.50
N ARG A 75 13.31 24.32 -3.41
CA ARG A 75 12.78 25.60 -2.93
C ARG A 75 13.47 26.75 -3.66
N PHE A 76 12.73 27.84 -3.86
CA PHE A 76 13.23 29.03 -4.53
C PHE A 76 13.89 28.76 -5.90
N TRP A 77 13.36 27.79 -6.64
CA TRP A 77 13.89 27.32 -7.93
C TRP A 77 15.29 26.69 -7.94
N LEU A 78 16.09 26.85 -6.89
CA LEU A 78 17.53 26.57 -6.92
C LEU A 78 18.05 25.82 -5.69
N VAL A 79 17.34 25.85 -4.56
CA VAL A 79 17.81 25.22 -3.31
C VAL A 79 17.22 23.81 -3.19
N PRO A 80 18.01 22.73 -3.34
CA PRO A 80 17.51 21.38 -3.13
C PRO A 80 17.21 21.17 -1.64
N VAL A 81 15.99 20.73 -1.31
CA VAL A 81 15.56 20.56 0.09
C VAL A 81 15.42 19.10 0.45
N HIS A 82 14.83 18.31 -0.43
CA HIS A 82 14.64 16.88 -0.23
C HIS A 82 15.05 16.15 -1.50
N ARG A 83 16.04 15.26 -1.35
CA ARG A 83 16.52 14.40 -2.41
C ARG A 83 16.26 12.95 -2.03
N ARG A 84 15.28 12.33 -2.67
CA ARG A 84 15.02 10.89 -2.53
C ARG A 84 15.69 10.15 -3.68
N HIS A 85 16.30 9.02 -3.35
CA HIS A 85 16.95 8.16 -4.33
C HIS A 85 16.36 6.76 -4.23
N SER A 86 15.58 6.38 -5.23
CA SER A 86 14.99 5.05 -5.36
C SER A 86 15.80 4.26 -6.39
N LEU A 87 15.79 2.94 -6.27
CA LEU A 87 16.48 2.07 -7.23
C LEU A 87 15.64 1.84 -8.48
N LEU A 88 16.22 1.16 -9.47
CA LEU A 88 15.55 0.92 -10.75
C LEU A 88 14.38 -0.07 -10.65
N ASP A 89 14.14 -0.72 -9.52
CA ASP A 89 12.98 -1.60 -9.30
C ASP A 89 11.71 -0.84 -8.85
N ALA A 90 11.81 0.45 -8.58
CA ALA A 90 10.65 1.30 -8.34
C ALA A 90 9.87 1.57 -9.64
N ASP A 91 8.55 1.58 -9.54
CA ASP A 91 7.65 1.88 -10.65
C ASP A 91 7.07 3.29 -10.54
N ILE A 92 6.67 3.84 -11.68
CA ILE A 92 6.04 5.15 -11.76
C ILE A 92 4.58 4.90 -12.11
N ASP A 93 3.67 5.18 -11.18
CA ASP A 93 2.24 4.96 -11.33
C ASP A 93 1.47 6.28 -11.43
N ILE A 94 0.20 6.19 -11.84
CA ILE A 94 -0.73 7.32 -11.84
C ILE A 94 -1.46 7.34 -10.49
N HIS A 95 -1.30 8.43 -9.75
CA HIS A 95 -2.04 8.69 -8.53
C HIS A 95 -3.45 9.18 -8.86
N HIS A 96 -4.45 8.53 -8.26
CA HIS A 96 -5.87 8.88 -8.37
C HIS A 96 -6.37 9.39 -7.01
N ASP A 97 -7.18 10.43 -7.03
CA ASP A 97 -7.86 10.90 -5.83
C ASP A 97 -9.02 9.97 -5.46
N LEU A 98 -9.29 9.80 -4.18
CA LEU A 98 -10.50 9.12 -3.72
C LEU A 98 -11.72 10.04 -3.87
N ASP A 99 -11.54 11.36 -3.72
CA ASP A 99 -12.62 12.34 -3.74
C ASP A 99 -12.93 12.91 -5.13
N ALA A 100 -12.00 12.77 -6.08
CA ALA A 100 -12.16 13.21 -7.46
C ALA A 100 -12.00 12.02 -8.41
N ALA A 101 -13.01 11.77 -9.25
CA ALA A 101 -13.02 10.67 -10.22
C ALA A 101 -12.04 10.86 -11.39
N GLY A 102 -10.75 11.09 -11.10
CA GLY A 102 -9.74 11.38 -12.11
C GLY A 102 -8.30 11.27 -11.61
N PRO A 103 -7.35 11.11 -12.54
CA PRO A 103 -5.94 11.06 -12.19
C PRO A 103 -5.42 12.44 -11.77
N LYS A 104 -4.69 12.50 -10.65
CA LYS A 104 -4.14 13.74 -10.07
C LYS A 104 -2.68 13.97 -10.42
N GLY A 105 -1.88 12.93 -10.56
CA GLY A 105 -0.44 13.05 -10.77
C GLY A 105 0.26 11.71 -10.98
N LEU A 106 1.59 11.74 -11.01
CA LEU A 106 2.40 10.51 -10.98
C LEU A 106 2.92 10.28 -9.55
N VAL A 107 3.21 9.02 -9.24
CA VAL A 107 3.78 8.58 -7.96
C VAL A 107 4.89 7.56 -8.22
N ILE A 108 5.98 7.60 -7.44
CA ILE A 108 6.96 6.50 -7.45
C ILE A 108 6.52 5.48 -6.40
N ARG A 109 6.28 4.24 -6.81
CA ARG A 109 6.04 3.12 -5.90
C ARG A 109 7.29 2.29 -5.79
N GLU A 110 7.79 2.15 -4.56
CA GLU A 110 8.84 1.18 -4.29
C GLU A 110 8.22 -0.22 -4.19
N PRO A 111 8.87 -1.27 -4.73
CA PRO A 111 8.35 -2.63 -4.73
C PRO A 111 8.31 -3.27 -3.33
N TYR A 112 8.75 -2.56 -2.28
CA TYR A 112 8.68 -3.00 -0.89
C TYR A 112 8.08 -1.92 0.02
N ALA A 113 7.10 -1.15 -0.47
CA ALA A 113 6.22 -0.45 0.45
C ALA A 113 5.36 -1.52 1.14
N ASP A 114 5.50 -1.65 2.46
CA ASP A 114 4.56 -2.41 3.28
C ASP A 114 3.13 -1.97 2.89
N PRO A 115 2.17 -2.87 2.60
CA PRO A 115 0.81 -2.47 2.23
C PRO A 115 0.10 -1.60 3.28
N GLY A 116 0.69 -1.42 4.47
CA GLY A 116 0.25 -0.48 5.51
C GLY A 116 1.03 0.84 5.62
N PHE A 117 2.08 1.06 4.82
CA PHE A 117 2.83 2.32 4.82
C PHE A 117 2.57 3.10 3.53
N ASP A 118 1.86 4.22 3.66
CA ASP A 118 1.99 5.33 2.71
C ASP A 118 3.43 5.84 2.82
N ASN A 119 4.34 5.23 2.06
CA ASN A 119 5.62 5.85 1.78
C ASN A 119 5.29 7.18 1.10
N GLU A 120 5.36 8.28 1.86
CA GLU A 120 5.11 9.66 1.46
C GLU A 120 5.72 9.95 0.09
N SER A 121 5.03 9.64 -1.01
CA SER A 121 5.49 10.02 -2.32
C SER A 121 4.75 11.28 -2.64
N ASP A 122 5.38 12.40 -2.26
CA ASP A 122 4.93 13.74 -2.62
C ASP A 122 4.96 13.89 -4.14
N VAL A 123 3.85 13.45 -4.73
CA VAL A 123 3.10 14.07 -5.81
C VAL A 123 4.00 14.72 -6.85
N PHE A 124 4.26 13.98 -7.94
CA PHE A 124 4.64 14.63 -9.18
C PHE A 124 3.50 15.58 -9.59
N GLY A 125 3.67 16.89 -9.32
CA GLY A 125 2.77 17.94 -9.81
C GLY A 125 2.80 18.06 -11.34
N PRO A 126 2.28 19.12 -11.97
CA PRO A 126 0.99 19.79 -11.77
C PRO A 126 -0.21 18.95 -12.25
N ARG A 127 -1.43 19.46 -12.06
CA ARG A 127 -2.70 18.85 -12.52
C ARG A 127 -2.80 18.91 -14.05
N PHE A 128 -2.20 17.95 -14.75
CA PHE A 128 -2.40 17.82 -16.19
C PHE A 128 -3.73 17.17 -16.52
N GLY A 129 -4.31 17.53 -17.67
CA GLY A 129 -5.39 16.74 -18.24
C GLY A 129 -4.97 15.27 -18.44
N PRO A 130 -5.89 14.30 -18.23
CA PRO A 130 -5.59 12.87 -18.28
C PRO A 130 -4.77 12.41 -19.50
N PRO A 131 -5.03 12.89 -20.74
CA PRO A 131 -4.27 12.46 -21.92
C PRO A 131 -2.79 12.86 -21.90
N ARG A 132 -2.45 13.96 -21.20
CA ARG A 132 -1.05 14.41 -21.09
C ARG A 132 -0.31 13.63 -20.01
N LEU A 133 -0.99 13.32 -18.90
CA LEU A 133 -0.44 12.51 -17.82
C LEU A 133 -0.15 11.07 -18.28
N LEU A 134 -1.07 10.46 -19.03
CA LEU A 134 -0.88 9.12 -19.60
C LEU A 134 0.31 9.05 -20.57
N ARG A 135 0.47 10.05 -21.44
CA ARG A 135 1.62 10.13 -22.36
C ARG A 135 2.94 10.30 -21.61
N LEU A 136 2.94 11.10 -20.55
CA LEU A 136 4.10 11.31 -19.70
C LEU A 136 4.49 10.04 -18.95
N HIS A 137 3.53 9.37 -18.32
CA HIS A 137 3.68 8.07 -17.68
C HIS A 137 4.36 7.08 -18.63
N ALA A 138 3.81 6.91 -19.84
CA ALA A 138 4.37 6.00 -20.84
C ALA A 138 5.84 6.34 -21.18
N ARG A 139 6.17 7.61 -21.37
CA ARG A 139 7.56 8.03 -21.67
C ARG A 139 8.52 7.74 -20.52
N LEU A 140 8.10 7.96 -19.28
CA LEU A 140 8.94 7.71 -18.10
C LEU A 140 9.14 6.20 -17.87
N VAL A 141 8.09 5.39 -18.04
CA VAL A 141 8.17 3.93 -17.99
C VAL A 141 9.12 3.41 -19.06
N THR A 142 8.97 3.83 -20.32
CA THR A 142 9.88 3.44 -21.40
C THR A 142 11.33 3.87 -21.11
N ALA A 143 11.55 5.09 -20.61
CA ALA A 143 12.90 5.53 -20.24
C ALA A 143 13.52 4.66 -19.14
N LEU A 144 12.71 4.29 -18.15
CA LEU A 144 13.11 3.42 -17.05
C LEU A 144 13.45 2.01 -17.53
N GLU A 145 12.66 1.45 -18.45
CA GLU A 145 12.93 0.17 -19.11
C GLU A 145 14.26 0.17 -19.87
N VAL A 146 14.54 1.22 -20.64
CA VAL A 146 15.82 1.37 -21.37
C VAL A 146 16.98 1.44 -20.38
N MET A 147 16.85 2.20 -19.29
CA MET A 147 17.90 2.28 -18.25
C MET A 147 18.13 0.95 -17.55
N ARG A 148 17.06 0.21 -17.25
CA ARG A 148 17.14 -1.15 -16.68
C ARG A 148 17.87 -2.11 -17.63
N ALA A 149 17.53 -2.09 -18.92
CA ALA A 149 18.18 -2.92 -19.93
C ALA A 149 19.67 -2.59 -20.08
N ALA A 150 20.04 -1.31 -19.99
CA ALA A 150 21.43 -0.89 -19.99
C ALA A 150 22.17 -1.37 -18.73
N ALA A 151 21.57 -1.22 -17.55
CA ALA A 151 22.15 -1.67 -16.27
C ALA A 151 22.36 -3.19 -16.21
N ALA A 152 21.50 -3.99 -16.87
CA ALA A 152 21.59 -5.45 -16.91
C ALA A 152 22.82 -5.97 -17.68
N ARG A 153 23.53 -5.12 -18.43
CA ARG A 153 24.77 -5.48 -19.14
C ARG A 153 26.02 -5.46 -18.25
N THR A 154 25.88 -5.14 -16.97
CA THR A 154 26.96 -5.16 -15.96
C THR A 154 27.26 -6.62 -15.55
N PRO A 155 28.53 -7.05 -15.42
CA PRO A 155 28.87 -8.44 -15.14
C PRO A 155 28.16 -9.00 -13.90
N VAL A 156 27.65 -10.22 -14.03
CA VAL A 156 26.78 -10.91 -13.07
C VAL A 156 27.60 -11.42 -11.86
N PRO A 157 27.37 -10.92 -10.63
CA PRO A 157 27.88 -11.53 -9.40
C PRO A 157 26.77 -12.38 -8.72
N PRO A 158 27.10 -13.14 -7.66
CA PRO A 158 26.94 -14.60 -7.49
C PRO A 158 25.62 -15.26 -7.94
N GLU A 159 25.63 -16.60 -8.04
CA GLU A 159 24.48 -17.43 -8.48
C GLU A 159 23.19 -17.19 -7.67
N LEU A 160 23.29 -16.83 -6.39
CA LEU A 160 22.19 -16.38 -5.51
C LEU A 160 22.63 -15.15 -4.74
N ARG A 161 21.92 -14.02 -4.91
CA ARG A 161 22.24 -12.76 -4.24
C ARG A 161 21.26 -12.47 -3.12
N ASN A 162 21.26 -13.21 -2.04
CA ASN A 162 20.35 -12.93 -0.93
C ASN A 162 21.14 -12.94 0.37
N PHE A 163 21.00 -11.90 1.21
CA PHE A 163 21.76 -11.78 2.45
C PHE A 163 21.56 -13.00 3.37
N TRP A 164 20.31 -13.46 3.50
CA TRP A 164 19.93 -14.54 4.41
C TRP A 164 20.19 -15.94 3.84
N LEU A 165 19.97 -16.11 2.54
CA LEU A 165 20.04 -17.41 1.87
C LEU A 165 21.37 -17.64 1.15
N GLY A 166 22.15 -16.60 0.88
CA GLY A 166 23.46 -16.65 0.25
C GLY A 166 24.44 -17.60 0.97
N PRO A 167 24.55 -17.56 2.31
CA PRO A 167 25.35 -18.52 3.07
C PRO A 167 24.89 -19.98 2.89
N GLN A 168 23.63 -20.20 2.50
CA GLN A 168 23.02 -21.50 2.27
C GLN A 168 22.92 -21.84 0.77
N MET A 169 23.67 -21.16 -0.12
CA MET A 169 23.54 -21.33 -1.57
C MET A 169 23.72 -22.78 -2.05
N GLY A 170 24.57 -23.58 -1.36
CA GLY A 170 24.77 -25.01 -1.67
C GLY A 170 23.56 -25.89 -1.38
N ALA A 171 22.56 -25.38 -0.67
CA ALA A 171 21.28 -26.04 -0.42
C ALA A 171 20.31 -25.94 -1.61
N PHE A 172 20.69 -25.23 -2.68
CA PHE A 172 19.84 -24.98 -3.84
C PHE A 172 20.40 -25.61 -5.13
N ASP A 173 19.50 -26.11 -5.98
CA ASP A 173 19.84 -26.55 -7.34
C ASP A 173 19.94 -25.34 -8.28
N LEU A 174 21.05 -24.59 -8.15
CA LEU A 174 21.28 -23.37 -8.94
C LEU A 174 21.54 -23.65 -10.42
N VAL A 175 21.94 -24.87 -10.76
CA VAL A 175 22.12 -25.33 -12.16
C VAL A 175 20.79 -25.41 -12.87
N ARG A 176 19.73 -25.89 -12.20
CA ARG A 176 18.37 -25.98 -12.75
C ARG A 176 17.46 -24.81 -12.36
N ALA A 177 18.04 -23.74 -11.81
CA ALA A 177 17.29 -22.56 -11.44
C ALA A 177 16.67 -21.88 -12.67
N ILE A 178 15.44 -21.40 -12.52
CA ILE A 178 14.78 -20.55 -13.51
C ILE A 178 15.20 -19.11 -13.23
N ARG A 179 15.72 -18.47 -14.27
CA ARG A 179 16.14 -17.07 -14.25
C ARG A 179 15.35 -16.27 -15.27
N ASP A 180 15.20 -14.98 -15.02
CA ASP A 180 14.65 -14.07 -16.01
C ASP A 180 15.68 -13.75 -17.11
N PRO A 181 15.30 -13.02 -18.19
CA PRO A 181 16.23 -12.64 -19.26
C PRO A 181 17.42 -11.78 -18.82
N ARG A 182 17.40 -11.26 -17.60
CA ARG A 182 18.48 -10.47 -16.98
C ARG A 182 19.37 -11.32 -16.06
N GLY A 183 19.12 -12.64 -15.99
CA GLY A 183 19.86 -13.58 -15.15
C GLY A 183 19.44 -13.59 -13.68
N ARG A 184 18.39 -12.85 -13.30
CA ARG A 184 17.90 -12.79 -11.91
C ARG A 184 17.17 -14.06 -11.55
N LEU A 185 17.40 -14.55 -10.33
CA LEU A 185 16.74 -15.75 -9.85
C LEU A 185 15.23 -15.52 -9.77
N ARG A 186 14.44 -16.40 -10.38
CA ARG A 186 12.97 -16.38 -10.28
C ARG A 186 12.45 -17.56 -9.51
N ARG A 187 13.06 -18.72 -9.71
CA ARG A 187 12.64 -19.94 -9.03
C ARG A 187 13.81 -20.89 -8.89
N VAL A 188 13.96 -21.48 -7.72
CA VAL A 188 14.97 -22.52 -7.47
C VAL A 188 14.42 -23.57 -6.52
N ARG A 189 14.88 -24.80 -6.67
CA ARG A 189 14.51 -25.91 -5.79
C ARG A 189 15.59 -26.10 -4.73
N SER A 190 15.19 -26.36 -3.48
CA SER A 190 16.12 -26.80 -2.46
C SER A 190 16.48 -28.29 -2.64
N VAL A 191 17.74 -28.63 -2.46
CA VAL A 191 18.27 -30.00 -2.46
C VAL A 191 18.60 -30.50 -1.05
N SER A 192 18.75 -29.59 -0.09
CA SER A 192 18.87 -29.86 1.35
C SER A 192 17.91 -28.97 2.15
N PRO A 193 17.78 -29.16 3.48
CA PRO A 193 17.05 -28.21 4.32
C PRO A 193 17.62 -26.79 4.20
N VAL A 194 16.75 -25.79 4.30
CA VAL A 194 17.08 -24.36 4.24
C VAL A 194 16.35 -23.65 5.37
N TYR A 195 17.06 -22.81 6.13
CA TYR A 195 16.45 -22.00 7.18
C TYR A 195 16.08 -20.62 6.64
N VAL A 196 14.80 -20.24 6.80
CA VAL A 196 14.28 -18.90 6.53
C VAL A 196 13.76 -18.32 7.84
N GLY A 197 14.51 -17.39 8.43
CA GLY A 197 14.26 -16.97 9.81
C GLY A 197 14.36 -18.16 10.76
N GLU A 198 13.27 -18.44 11.49
CA GLU A 198 13.17 -19.56 12.43
C GLU A 198 12.54 -20.82 11.80
N VAL A 199 12.19 -20.79 10.51
CA VAL A 199 11.52 -21.91 9.84
C VAL A 199 12.51 -22.77 9.07
N GLU A 200 12.59 -24.05 9.42
CA GLU A 200 13.30 -25.06 8.63
C GLU A 200 12.44 -25.52 7.46
N VAL A 201 12.83 -25.13 6.25
CA VAL A 201 12.19 -25.53 5.00
C VAL A 201 12.82 -26.82 4.50
N PRO A 202 12.03 -27.87 4.23
CA PRO A 202 12.56 -29.18 3.87
C PRO A 202 13.12 -29.19 2.45
N PRO A 203 13.98 -30.18 2.12
CA PRO A 203 14.46 -30.37 0.77
C PRO A 203 13.31 -30.63 -0.21
N GLY A 204 13.54 -30.30 -1.47
CA GLY A 204 12.56 -30.42 -2.54
C GLY A 204 11.57 -29.27 -2.60
N SER A 205 11.62 -28.32 -1.66
CA SER A 205 10.81 -27.10 -1.66
C SER A 205 11.23 -26.15 -2.78
N ILE A 206 10.29 -25.32 -3.22
CA ILE A 206 10.48 -24.39 -4.31
C ILE A 206 10.47 -22.97 -3.74
N PHE A 207 11.55 -22.25 -3.99
CA PHE A 207 11.72 -20.86 -3.58
C PHE A 207 11.47 -19.97 -4.78
N HIS A 208 10.49 -19.09 -4.65
CA HIS A 208 10.12 -18.09 -5.64
C HIS A 208 10.80 -16.77 -5.27
N PHE A 209 11.54 -16.22 -6.21
CA PHE A 209 12.27 -14.98 -6.06
C PHE A 209 11.76 -13.95 -7.03
N ASN A 210 11.84 -12.69 -6.60
CA ASN A 210 11.73 -11.52 -7.45
C ASN A 210 10.50 -11.58 -8.39
N GLU A 211 9.26 -11.61 -7.89
CA GLU A 211 8.07 -11.68 -8.77
C GLU A 211 7.78 -10.39 -9.54
N ASP A 212 8.43 -9.29 -9.16
CA ASP A 212 8.23 -7.98 -9.78
C ASP A 212 8.50 -7.99 -11.29
N ARG A 213 7.74 -7.16 -11.99
CA ARG A 213 7.94 -6.92 -13.43
C ARG A 213 9.31 -6.29 -13.69
N PHE A 214 9.86 -5.58 -12.72
CA PHE A 214 11.09 -4.83 -12.87
C PHE A 214 12.05 -5.01 -11.70
N LEU A 215 13.27 -5.45 -12.02
CA LEU A 215 14.29 -5.75 -11.02
C LEU A 215 15.58 -4.99 -11.35
N ASP A 216 16.10 -4.25 -10.37
CA ASP A 216 17.41 -3.61 -10.45
C ASP A 216 18.50 -4.69 -10.35
N PRO A 217 19.35 -4.87 -11.37
CA PRO A 217 20.36 -5.92 -11.38
C PRO A 217 21.42 -5.76 -10.28
N ARG A 218 21.49 -4.64 -9.56
CA ARG A 218 22.42 -4.43 -8.44
C ARG A 218 21.87 -4.90 -7.10
N ARG A 219 20.56 -5.19 -7.00
CA ARG A 219 19.94 -5.63 -5.75
C ARG A 219 20.10 -7.11 -5.50
N GLU A 220 19.89 -7.45 -4.23
CA GLU A 220 19.66 -8.82 -3.80
C GLU A 220 18.39 -9.41 -4.44
N ASP A 221 18.42 -10.72 -4.69
CA ASP A 221 17.28 -11.57 -4.97
C ASP A 221 16.37 -11.63 -3.76
N ARG A 222 15.13 -11.15 -3.92
CA ARG A 222 14.13 -11.10 -2.88
C ARG A 222 13.32 -12.37 -2.86
N LEU A 223 13.28 -13.05 -1.73
CA LEU A 223 12.38 -14.17 -1.53
C LEU A 223 10.94 -13.65 -1.48
N HIS A 224 10.07 -14.18 -2.32
CA HIS A 224 8.66 -13.84 -2.36
C HIS A 224 7.82 -14.92 -1.67
N GLU A 225 8.01 -16.18 -2.08
CA GLU A 225 7.21 -17.30 -1.60
C GLU A 225 8.06 -18.56 -1.56
N VAL A 226 7.76 -19.43 -0.60
CA VAL A 226 8.30 -20.78 -0.51
C VAL A 226 7.15 -21.78 -0.58
N VAL A 227 7.13 -22.60 -1.61
CA VAL A 227 6.20 -23.73 -1.73
C VAL A 227 6.86 -24.98 -1.17
N LEU A 228 6.29 -25.56 -0.13
CA LEU A 228 6.91 -26.68 0.59
C LEU A 228 6.97 -27.96 -0.24
N GLY A 229 8.13 -28.60 -0.28
CA GLY A 229 8.32 -29.93 -0.89
C GLY A 229 7.97 -31.08 0.06
N GLY A 230 7.93 -30.80 1.36
CA GLY A 230 7.65 -31.77 2.42
C GLY A 230 6.89 -31.12 3.57
N PRO A 231 6.38 -31.91 4.53
CA PRO A 231 5.66 -31.37 5.68
C PRO A 231 6.62 -30.70 6.67
N ILE A 232 6.15 -29.66 7.36
CA ILE A 232 6.87 -29.00 8.45
C ILE A 232 5.99 -28.85 9.69
N SER A 233 6.60 -28.58 10.83
CA SER A 233 5.88 -28.19 12.05
C SER A 233 5.90 -26.68 12.19
N LEU A 234 4.73 -26.06 12.26
CA LEU A 234 4.56 -24.61 12.46
C LEU A 234 3.30 -24.39 13.31
N LEU A 235 3.35 -23.44 14.26
CA LEU A 235 2.23 -23.15 15.19
C LEU A 235 1.76 -24.40 15.96
N GLY A 236 2.69 -25.30 16.32
CA GLY A 236 2.36 -26.56 16.98
C GLY A 236 1.54 -27.55 16.13
N ARG A 237 1.45 -27.31 14.81
CA ARG A 237 0.68 -28.12 13.86
C ARG A 237 1.55 -28.55 12.69
N ARG A 238 1.14 -29.63 12.02
CA ARG A 238 1.80 -30.12 10.81
C ARG A 238 1.25 -29.39 9.59
N VAL A 239 2.08 -28.57 8.96
CA VAL A 239 1.81 -27.94 7.66
C VAL A 239 2.13 -28.96 6.56
N ARG A 240 1.23 -29.06 5.59
CA ARG A 240 1.34 -30.07 4.52
C ARG A 240 2.29 -29.65 3.38
N PRO A 241 2.81 -30.61 2.61
CA PRO A 241 3.50 -30.32 1.35
C PRO A 241 2.62 -29.53 0.39
N GLY A 242 3.22 -28.66 -0.41
CA GLY A 242 2.53 -27.78 -1.36
C GLY A 242 1.89 -26.55 -0.73
N ALA A 243 1.96 -26.38 0.60
CA ALA A 243 1.62 -25.13 1.24
C ALA A 243 2.59 -24.02 0.83
N SER A 244 2.09 -22.80 0.70
CA SER A 244 2.92 -21.62 0.43
C SER A 244 3.17 -20.80 1.68
N LEU A 245 4.43 -20.45 1.89
CA LEU A 245 4.89 -19.57 2.97
C LEU A 245 5.43 -18.28 2.37
N VAL A 246 4.98 -17.14 2.87
CA VAL A 246 5.45 -15.82 2.47
C VAL A 246 6.13 -15.20 3.67
N PHE A 247 7.34 -14.70 3.48
CA PHE A 247 8.16 -14.11 4.54
C PHE A 247 8.29 -12.61 4.32
N ALA A 248 8.22 -11.85 5.41
CA ALA A 248 8.66 -10.47 5.43
C ALA A 248 10.20 -10.40 5.24
N PRO A 249 10.80 -9.25 4.87
CA PRO A 249 12.24 -9.06 4.73
C PRO A 249 13.02 -9.25 6.02
N SER A 250 12.34 -9.09 7.16
CA SER A 250 12.85 -9.45 8.47
C SER A 250 13.15 -10.95 8.58
N GLY A 251 12.64 -11.77 7.65
CA GLY A 251 12.68 -13.23 7.69
C GLY A 251 11.53 -13.84 8.51
N ARG A 252 10.63 -13.02 9.07
CA ARG A 252 9.43 -13.48 9.79
C ARG A 252 8.39 -14.00 8.81
N LEU A 253 7.63 -15.02 9.22
CA LEU A 253 6.53 -15.53 8.42
C LEU A 253 5.37 -14.52 8.46
N SER A 254 5.02 -13.97 7.30
CA SER A 254 3.96 -12.97 7.16
C SER A 254 2.63 -13.59 6.71
N SER A 255 2.69 -14.68 5.93
CA SER A 255 1.48 -15.32 5.42
C SER A 255 1.71 -16.79 5.11
N LEU A 256 0.65 -17.58 5.30
CA LEU A 256 0.60 -19.01 5.08
C LEU A 256 -0.65 -19.34 4.28
N ARG A 257 -0.51 -20.03 3.14
CA ARG A 257 -1.64 -20.38 2.26
C ARG A 257 -1.77 -21.88 2.08
N GLY A 258 -2.99 -22.39 2.23
CA GLY A 258 -3.31 -23.78 1.97
C GLY A 258 -2.50 -24.75 2.83
N ALA A 259 -2.15 -24.35 4.04
CA ALA A 259 -1.27 -25.09 4.94
C ALA A 259 -1.90 -26.33 5.56
N PHE A 260 -3.22 -26.31 5.73
CA PHE A 260 -3.95 -27.39 6.40
C PHE A 260 -5.11 -27.86 5.51
N GLU A 261 -5.48 -29.13 5.66
CA GLU A 261 -6.57 -29.74 4.90
C GLU A 261 -7.95 -29.49 5.51
N SER A 262 -7.99 -29.00 6.76
CA SER A 262 -9.21 -28.81 7.54
C SER A 262 -9.16 -27.53 8.35
N GLU A 263 -10.23 -27.31 9.11
CA GLU A 263 -10.26 -26.33 10.18
C GLU A 263 -9.16 -26.63 11.21
N VAL A 264 -8.54 -25.58 11.74
CA VAL A 264 -7.47 -25.66 12.74
C VAL A 264 -7.70 -24.59 13.79
N GLU A 265 -7.38 -24.90 15.04
CA GLU A 265 -7.39 -23.93 16.12
C GLU A 265 -6.01 -23.28 16.26
N ILE A 266 -5.99 -21.94 16.20
CA ILE A 266 -4.82 -21.08 16.39
C ILE A 266 -5.21 -20.02 17.43
N ASP A 267 -4.46 -19.94 18.53
CA ASP A 267 -4.68 -18.98 19.62
C ASP A 267 -6.15 -18.92 20.10
N GLY A 268 -6.77 -20.09 20.26
CA GLY A 268 -8.17 -20.23 20.70
C GLY A 268 -9.22 -19.91 19.63
N THR A 269 -8.81 -19.63 18.38
CA THR A 269 -9.71 -19.33 17.27
C THR A 269 -9.71 -20.45 16.23
N TRP A 270 -10.90 -20.95 15.89
CA TRP A 270 -11.08 -21.95 14.83
C TRP A 270 -11.08 -21.29 13.45
N VAL A 271 -9.99 -21.46 12.70
CA VAL A 271 -9.80 -20.89 11.37
C VAL A 271 -9.91 -21.95 10.27
N ASN A 272 -10.29 -21.54 9.07
CA ASN A 272 -10.27 -22.38 7.88
C ASN A 272 -8.82 -22.51 7.40
N GLY A 273 -8.16 -23.62 7.74
CA GLY A 273 -6.74 -23.81 7.44
C GLY A 273 -6.40 -24.02 5.95
N ARG A 274 -7.41 -24.09 5.07
CA ARG A 274 -7.23 -24.07 3.61
C ARG A 274 -7.05 -22.65 3.05
N ASP A 275 -7.59 -21.65 3.74
CA ASP A 275 -7.54 -20.27 3.31
C ASP A 275 -6.16 -19.64 3.65
N VAL A 276 -6.01 -18.36 3.33
CA VAL A 276 -4.83 -17.58 3.70
C VAL A 276 -4.92 -17.20 5.18
N LEU A 277 -3.83 -17.46 5.91
CA LEU A 277 -3.56 -16.95 7.24
C LEU A 277 -2.46 -15.89 7.12
N SER A 278 -2.63 -14.74 7.76
CA SER A 278 -1.68 -13.63 7.73
C SER A 278 -1.30 -13.23 9.14
N PHE A 279 -0.05 -12.85 9.35
CA PHE A 279 0.55 -12.56 10.64
C PHE A 279 1.27 -11.20 10.62
N ASN A 280 1.36 -10.53 11.77
CA ASN A 280 2.26 -9.37 11.93
C ASN A 280 3.72 -9.84 12.10
N GLU A 281 4.63 -8.87 12.25
CA GLU A 281 6.05 -9.10 12.55
C GLU A 281 6.28 -9.85 13.87
N ASP A 282 5.35 -9.72 14.83
CA ASP A 282 5.38 -10.43 16.11
C ASP A 282 4.84 -11.87 16.02
N GLY A 283 4.31 -12.27 14.86
CA GLY A 283 3.74 -13.60 14.62
C GLY A 283 2.28 -13.77 15.07
N GLU A 284 1.61 -12.69 15.47
CA GLU A 284 0.20 -12.69 15.84
C GLU A 284 -0.70 -12.74 14.60
N LEU A 285 -1.79 -13.48 14.68
CA LEU A 285 -2.72 -13.65 13.58
C LEU A 285 -3.48 -12.36 13.28
N MET A 286 -3.24 -11.76 12.11
CA MET A 286 -3.90 -10.54 11.64
C MET A 286 -4.96 -10.78 10.57
N GLY A 287 -4.89 -11.88 9.83
CA GLY A 287 -5.80 -12.15 8.72
C GLY A 287 -6.19 -13.61 8.66
N PHE A 288 -7.48 -13.90 8.67
CA PHE A 288 -7.97 -15.28 8.65
C PHE A 288 -9.43 -15.38 8.22
N THR A 289 -9.86 -16.59 7.86
CA THR A 289 -11.27 -16.93 7.67
C THR A 289 -11.71 -17.87 8.77
N LEU A 290 -12.86 -17.61 9.39
CA LEU A 290 -13.42 -18.50 10.41
C LEU A 290 -13.77 -19.88 9.84
N GLY A 291 -13.23 -20.93 10.47
CA GLY A 291 -13.56 -22.32 10.16
C GLY A 291 -14.90 -22.75 10.76
N ARG A 292 -15.28 -22.15 11.89
CA ARG A 292 -16.55 -22.37 12.60
C ARG A 292 -17.17 -21.05 13.00
N ASP A 293 -18.39 -21.08 13.51
CA ASP A 293 -18.98 -19.92 14.15
C ASP A 293 -18.07 -19.47 15.31
N GLY A 294 -17.71 -18.18 15.32
CA GLY A 294 -16.78 -17.58 16.27
C GLY A 294 -17.43 -16.49 17.10
N ARG A 295 -16.81 -16.10 18.22
CA ARG A 295 -17.30 -14.99 19.05
C ARG A 295 -16.35 -13.81 18.99
N ALA A 296 -16.91 -12.64 18.74
CA ALA A 296 -16.23 -11.35 18.76
C ALA A 296 -17.24 -10.27 19.13
N ALA A 297 -16.82 -9.20 19.81
CA ALA A 297 -17.71 -8.11 20.23
C ALA A 297 -19.03 -8.54 20.90
N GLY A 298 -19.00 -9.62 21.70
CA GLY A 298 -20.20 -10.20 22.32
C GLY A 298 -21.22 -10.82 21.34
N ARG A 299 -20.87 -10.97 20.06
CA ARG A 299 -21.72 -11.51 18.99
C ARG A 299 -21.14 -12.81 18.43
N CYS A 300 -22.02 -13.63 17.84
CA CYS A 300 -21.64 -14.85 17.12
C CYS A 300 -21.47 -14.51 15.63
N PHE A 301 -20.24 -14.59 15.14
CA PHE A 301 -19.91 -14.42 13.73
C PHE A 301 -20.01 -15.76 13.01
N PRO A 302 -20.70 -15.82 11.87
CA PRO A 302 -20.89 -17.08 11.16
C PRO A 302 -19.58 -17.59 10.57
N LYS A 303 -19.47 -18.92 10.47
CA LYS A 303 -18.45 -19.62 9.69
C LYS A 303 -18.25 -18.96 8.31
N GLY A 304 -17.00 -18.91 7.86
CA GLY A 304 -16.62 -18.30 6.59
C GLY A 304 -16.47 -16.78 6.64
N SER A 305 -16.70 -16.14 7.80
CA SER A 305 -16.41 -14.72 7.97
C SER A 305 -14.90 -14.49 7.95
N ARG A 306 -14.45 -13.53 7.14
CA ARG A 306 -13.03 -13.20 6.97
C ARG A 306 -12.69 -11.97 7.81
N PHE A 307 -11.76 -12.14 8.74
CA PHE A 307 -11.21 -11.12 9.60
C PHE A 307 -9.89 -10.62 9.00
N GLN A 308 -9.69 -9.30 9.05
CA GLN A 308 -8.46 -8.65 8.63
C GLN A 308 -8.20 -7.45 9.55
N CYS A 309 -7.09 -7.50 10.26
CA CYS A 309 -6.53 -6.38 11.01
C CYS A 309 -5.77 -5.46 10.05
N TRP A 310 -5.98 -4.17 10.24
CA TRP A 310 -5.21 -3.08 9.67
C TRP A 310 -4.51 -2.41 10.84
N PRO A 311 -3.20 -2.59 11.01
CA PRO A 311 -2.46 -2.06 12.15
C PRO A 311 -2.52 -0.52 12.13
N ALA A 312 -2.42 0.09 13.30
CA ALA A 312 -2.34 1.54 13.41
C ALA A 312 -1.15 2.09 12.63
N ASP A 313 -1.34 3.27 12.04
CA ASP A 313 -0.28 4.12 11.53
C ASP A 313 -0.33 5.50 12.24
N ASP A 314 0.48 6.45 11.79
CA ASP A 314 0.55 7.79 12.38
C ASP A 314 -0.77 8.59 12.23
N VAL A 315 -1.71 8.12 11.41
CA VAL A 315 -2.94 8.83 11.01
C VAL A 315 -4.20 8.10 11.45
N LEU A 316 -4.21 6.77 11.37
CA LEU A 316 -5.37 5.91 11.60
C LEU A 316 -5.08 4.91 12.72
N PRO A 317 -6.02 4.72 13.67
CA PRO A 317 -5.87 3.70 14.68
C PRO A 317 -6.02 2.30 14.07
N THR A 318 -5.50 1.30 14.79
CA THR A 318 -5.71 -0.11 14.43
C THR A 318 -7.20 -0.38 14.31
N ARG A 319 -7.57 -1.08 13.24
CA ARG A 319 -8.96 -1.48 13.01
C ARG A 319 -9.04 -2.88 12.46
N TRP A 320 -10.06 -3.59 12.91
CA TRP A 320 -10.41 -4.89 12.36
C TRP A 320 -11.58 -4.74 11.40
N THR A 321 -11.43 -5.32 10.22
CA THR A 321 -12.52 -5.43 9.26
C THR A 321 -12.94 -6.89 9.15
N VAL A 322 -14.25 -7.11 9.12
CA VAL A 322 -14.84 -8.45 8.98
C VAL A 322 -15.77 -8.46 7.79
N ARG A 323 -15.47 -9.28 6.79
CA ARG A 323 -16.41 -9.59 5.70
C ARG A 323 -17.18 -10.85 6.08
N LEU A 324 -18.50 -10.72 6.24
CA LEU A 324 -19.34 -11.80 6.77
C LEU A 324 -19.43 -13.00 5.81
N GLY A 325 -19.33 -14.22 6.36
CA GLY A 325 -19.60 -15.47 5.64
C GLY A 325 -21.08 -15.85 5.61
N GLY A 326 -21.89 -15.23 6.46
CA GLY A 326 -23.31 -15.52 6.64
C GLY A 326 -24.07 -14.31 7.17
N THR A 327 -25.28 -14.53 7.70
CA THR A 327 -26.08 -13.44 8.29
C THR A 327 -25.65 -13.11 9.71
N LEU A 328 -25.60 -11.83 10.06
CA LEU A 328 -25.40 -11.35 11.43
C LEU A 328 -26.54 -10.44 11.85
N LYS A 329 -27.21 -10.75 12.96
CA LYS A 329 -28.30 -9.92 13.51
C LYS A 329 -27.74 -8.87 14.47
N LEU A 330 -28.02 -7.61 14.18
CA LEU A 330 -27.83 -6.45 15.06
C LEU A 330 -29.20 -5.89 15.46
N PRO A 331 -29.28 -5.07 16.53
CA PRO A 331 -30.55 -4.54 17.02
C PRO A 331 -31.42 -3.87 15.95
N ASP A 332 -30.81 -3.05 15.09
CA ASP A 332 -31.55 -2.26 14.09
C ASP A 332 -31.46 -2.84 12.66
N ILE A 333 -30.61 -3.84 12.42
CA ILE A 333 -30.37 -4.39 11.08
C ILE A 333 -29.90 -5.84 11.13
N THR A 334 -30.29 -6.64 10.13
CA THR A 334 -29.65 -7.94 9.85
C THR A 334 -28.71 -7.81 8.66
N LEU A 335 -27.42 -7.99 8.89
CA LEU A 335 -26.41 -8.02 7.84
C LEU A 335 -26.40 -9.37 7.12
N ARG A 336 -26.03 -9.36 5.85
CA ARG A 336 -25.97 -10.51 4.94
C ARG A 336 -24.52 -10.93 4.68
N ALA A 337 -24.35 -12.13 4.13
CA ALA A 337 -23.06 -12.60 3.65
C ALA A 337 -22.45 -11.61 2.65
N GLY A 338 -21.15 -11.35 2.79
CA GLY A 338 -20.39 -10.42 1.97
C GLY A 338 -20.55 -8.93 2.31
N GLU A 339 -21.40 -8.58 3.29
CA GLU A 339 -21.39 -7.24 3.91
C GLU A 339 -20.24 -7.15 4.93
N SER A 340 -19.73 -5.93 5.14
CA SER A 340 -18.54 -5.70 5.97
C SER A 340 -18.89 -5.03 7.30
N ILE A 341 -18.08 -5.31 8.31
CA ILE A 341 -18.17 -4.78 9.66
C ILE A 341 -16.80 -4.26 10.07
N GLU A 342 -16.76 -3.18 10.83
CA GLU A 342 -15.56 -2.70 11.51
C GLU A 342 -15.67 -3.00 13.01
N LEU A 343 -14.58 -3.50 13.60
CA LEU A 343 -14.45 -3.74 15.02
C LEU A 343 -13.36 -2.84 15.61
N SER A 344 -13.43 -2.64 16.92
CA SER A 344 -12.34 -2.03 17.68
C SER A 344 -11.05 -2.84 17.58
N ASP A 345 -9.93 -2.20 17.93
CA ASP A 345 -8.59 -2.80 17.99
C ASP A 345 -8.57 -4.10 18.80
N ASP A 346 -9.17 -4.09 19.99
CA ASP A 346 -9.30 -5.24 20.88
C ASP A 346 -10.43 -6.22 20.50
N ILE A 347 -11.11 -6.01 19.35
CA ILE A 347 -12.20 -6.85 18.84
C ILE A 347 -13.41 -6.91 19.80
N SER A 348 -13.44 -6.09 20.86
CA SER A 348 -14.47 -6.13 21.91
C SER A 348 -15.78 -5.44 21.52
N ARG A 349 -15.77 -4.63 20.45
CA ARG A 349 -16.92 -3.84 20.01
C ARG A 349 -17.02 -3.73 18.50
N ILE A 350 -18.25 -3.74 17.99
CA ILE A 350 -18.55 -3.36 16.61
C ILE A 350 -18.63 -1.83 16.55
N THR A 351 -17.76 -1.20 15.76
CA THR A 351 -17.67 0.26 15.64
C THR A 351 -18.47 0.80 14.46
N ALA A 352 -18.51 0.07 13.34
CA ALA A 352 -19.26 0.47 12.16
C ALA A 352 -19.69 -0.72 11.30
N ILE A 353 -20.63 -0.48 10.38
CA ILE A 353 -21.12 -1.47 9.42
C ILE A 353 -21.21 -0.87 8.02
N CYS A 354 -20.98 -1.70 7.00
CA CYS A 354 -21.06 -1.33 5.60
C CYS A 354 -22.08 -2.22 4.88
N PRO A 355 -23.39 -2.00 5.10
CA PRO A 355 -24.43 -2.73 4.38
C PRO A 355 -24.40 -2.34 2.89
N ARG A 356 -24.98 -3.18 2.04
CA ARG A 356 -25.13 -2.91 0.60
C ARG A 356 -26.47 -2.29 0.24
N ARG A 357 -27.24 -1.90 1.25
CA ARG A 357 -28.60 -1.37 1.11
C ARG A 357 -28.86 -0.35 2.20
N ASP A 358 -29.62 0.68 1.84
CA ASP A 358 -30.05 1.69 2.79
C ASP A 358 -30.74 1.07 4.01
N VAL A 359 -30.49 1.68 5.16
CA VAL A 359 -30.98 1.19 6.45
C VAL A 359 -31.99 2.15 7.01
N LYS A 360 -33.09 1.60 7.54
CA LYS A 360 -34.09 2.40 8.25
C LYS A 360 -33.80 2.31 9.74
N ALA A 361 -33.54 3.46 10.36
CA ALA A 361 -33.29 3.55 11.81
C ALA A 361 -34.02 4.77 12.36
N SER A 362 -34.83 4.56 13.41
CA SER A 362 -35.56 5.64 14.10
C SER A 362 -36.36 6.57 13.17
N GLY A 363 -37.00 6.00 12.14
CA GLY A 363 -37.79 6.75 11.15
C GLY A 363 -36.97 7.46 10.05
N LEU A 364 -35.64 7.40 10.10
CA LEU A 364 -34.74 7.99 9.11
C LEU A 364 -34.19 6.93 8.14
N VAL A 365 -33.75 7.37 6.97
CA VAL A 365 -33.03 6.53 6.00
C VAL A 365 -31.55 6.88 6.05
N VAL A 366 -30.72 5.90 6.40
CA VAL A 366 -29.27 5.98 6.35
C VAL A 366 -28.80 5.40 5.01
N ARG A 367 -28.09 6.19 4.21
CA ARG A 367 -27.60 5.74 2.91
C ARG A 367 -26.40 4.82 3.05
N ALA A 368 -26.49 3.66 2.42
CA ALA A 368 -25.44 2.67 2.46
C ALA A 368 -24.42 2.85 1.32
N GLY A 369 -23.22 2.28 1.48
CA GLY A 369 -22.22 2.18 0.42
C GLY A 369 -21.37 3.42 0.13
N ILE A 370 -21.59 4.54 0.86
CA ILE A 370 -20.74 5.75 0.73
C ILE A 370 -19.70 5.77 1.85
N VAL A 371 -20.13 5.59 3.11
CA VAL A 371 -19.29 5.63 4.31
C VAL A 371 -19.77 4.54 5.27
N PRO A 372 -18.89 3.94 6.11
CA PRO A 372 -19.33 3.07 7.19
C PRO A 372 -20.37 3.75 8.09
N ILE A 373 -21.45 3.03 8.42
CA ILE A 373 -22.50 3.50 9.32
C ILE A 373 -22.01 3.24 10.76
N PRO A 374 -21.75 4.29 11.57
CA PRO A 374 -21.25 4.13 12.93
C PRO A 374 -22.32 3.48 13.82
N LEU A 375 -21.86 2.64 14.75
CA LEU A 375 -22.69 2.01 15.77
C LEU A 375 -22.34 2.52 17.17
N ARG A 376 -23.35 2.53 18.04
CA ARG A 376 -23.19 2.72 19.48
C ARG A 376 -22.65 1.45 20.13
N GLN A 377 -22.24 1.56 21.39
CA GLN A 377 -21.74 0.42 22.18
C GLN A 377 -22.74 -0.76 22.29
N ASP A 378 -24.04 -0.49 22.28
CA ASP A 378 -25.09 -1.52 22.31
C ASP A 378 -25.35 -2.19 20.94
N GLY A 379 -24.67 -1.72 19.88
CA GLY A 379 -24.82 -2.19 18.50
C GLY A 379 -25.96 -1.55 17.72
N ARG A 380 -26.66 -0.55 18.30
CA ARG A 380 -27.63 0.27 17.56
C ARG A 380 -26.93 1.28 16.67
N ILE A 381 -27.62 1.74 15.63
CA ILE A 381 -27.11 2.76 14.72
C ILE A 381 -26.93 4.08 15.47
N ASP A 382 -25.74 4.67 15.37
CA ASP A 382 -25.48 5.98 15.96
C ASP A 382 -26.00 7.09 15.03
N VAL A 383 -27.25 7.50 15.25
CA VAL A 383 -27.90 8.57 14.47
C VAL A 383 -27.11 9.87 14.53
N ALA A 384 -26.49 10.22 15.67
CA ALA A 384 -25.69 11.44 15.78
C ALA A 384 -24.42 11.36 14.93
N GLY A 385 -23.71 10.22 14.98
CA GLY A 385 -22.59 9.94 14.09
C GLY A 385 -22.98 9.93 12.62
N CYS A 386 -24.14 9.36 12.27
CA CYS A 386 -24.66 9.38 10.91
C CYS A 386 -24.95 10.81 10.40
N LEU A 387 -25.47 11.69 11.27
CA LEU A 387 -25.69 13.10 10.95
C LEU A 387 -24.36 13.82 10.70
N LYS A 388 -23.39 13.63 11.60
CA LYS A 388 -22.04 14.20 11.49
C LYS A 388 -21.35 13.76 10.18
N ASN A 389 -21.57 12.52 9.76
CA ASN A 389 -21.02 11.97 8.53
C ASN A 389 -21.84 12.32 7.28
N GLY A 390 -22.95 13.05 7.40
CA GLY A 390 -23.78 13.46 6.26
C GLY A 390 -24.50 12.32 5.52
N ILE A 391 -24.73 11.18 6.18
CA ILE A 391 -25.33 9.98 5.56
C ILE A 391 -26.82 9.78 5.89
N LEU A 392 -27.44 10.74 6.58
CA LEU A 392 -28.88 10.76 6.87
C LEU A 392 -29.66 11.53 5.81
N ARG A 393 -30.86 11.04 5.50
CA ARG A 393 -31.89 11.81 4.80
C ARG A 393 -33.22 11.78 5.56
N PRO A 394 -33.99 12.90 5.55
CA PRO A 394 -35.39 12.88 5.92
C PRO A 394 -36.14 11.87 5.04
N ARG A 395 -37.11 11.17 5.63
CA ARG A 395 -37.84 10.10 4.93
C ARG A 395 -38.63 10.61 3.71
N GLU A 396 -39.11 11.84 3.76
CA GLU A 396 -39.92 12.46 2.70
C GLU A 396 -39.13 12.65 1.39
N GLU A 397 -37.85 13.01 1.45
CA GLU A 397 -36.98 13.17 0.26
C GLU A 397 -36.55 11.83 -0.37
N ALA A 398 -36.58 10.73 0.39
CA ALA A 398 -36.16 9.41 -0.08
C ALA A 398 -37.26 8.64 -0.80
N GLU A 399 -38.53 8.93 -0.50
CA GLU A 399 -39.69 8.31 -1.16
C GLU A 399 -39.99 8.98 -2.52
N GLU A 400 -39.70 10.28 -2.71
CA GLU A 400 -39.83 10.98 -4.01
C GLU A 400 -38.89 10.46 -5.11
N GLN A 401 -37.68 9.98 -4.76
CA GLN A 401 -36.71 9.49 -5.75
C GLN A 401 -36.92 8.04 -6.19
N ARG A 402 -37.81 7.27 -5.55
CA ARG A 402 -38.20 5.92 -6.01
C ARG A 402 -39.40 5.94 -6.96
N GLY A 403 -39.95 7.12 -7.24
CA GLY A 403 -41.06 7.33 -8.17
C GLY A 403 -40.66 7.60 -9.62
N PHE A 404 -39.38 7.43 -10.00
CA PHE A 404 -38.89 7.58 -11.37
C PHE A 404 -38.24 6.31 -11.90
#